data_AF-A0A933BN34-F1
#
_entry.id   AF-A0A933BN34-F1
#
_cell.length_a   1.000
_cell.length_b   1.000
_cell.length_c   1.000
_cell.angle_alpha   90.00
_cell.angle_beta   90.00
_cell.angle_gamma   90.00
#
_symmetry.space_group_name_H-M   'P 1'
#
loop_
_entity.id
_entity.type
_entity.pdbx_description
1 polymer ?
#
loop_
_entity_poly.entity_id
_entity_poly.type
_entity_poly.pdbx_seq_one_letter_code
_entity_poly.pdbx_strand_id
1 'polypeptide(L)'
;MNEALRALIVWASFAGVGTPFTRVDPVIESDPTEIERAALREVLRAQERIYETRPIASAALDFGIGFDPTGYAWGKFRQRGYAAAFSVEKLKEGLEWNFPSSRYRLSFSRGNFSASPARQQSPVAEVPLLILLSRAFEEGRQVQFGPVRYALLYEDGRDIPGSLSLLRKDEDGIFWVTYNGLEQARAGIRWFLSVNGTLFGLRLEGEHIVFYKKPARKDSFSLPQICASKAVM
;
A
#
# COMPACT_ATOMS: atom_id res chain seq x y z
N MET A 1 -21.68 9.06 -19.73
CA MET A 1 -20.74 7.95 -19.95
C MET A 1 -20.87 7.03 -18.75
N ASN A 2 -21.35 5.80 -18.97
CA ASN A 2 -22.01 4.99 -17.94
C ASN A 2 -21.03 4.39 -16.92
N GLU A 3 -21.36 4.41 -15.63
CA GLU A 3 -20.55 3.79 -14.55
C GLU A 3 -20.31 2.29 -14.78
N ALA A 4 -21.22 1.62 -15.49
CA ALA A 4 -21.07 0.23 -15.92
C ALA A 4 -19.90 0.00 -16.89
N LEU A 5 -19.52 1.02 -17.68
CA LEU A 5 -18.38 0.94 -18.61
C LEU A 5 -17.04 1.21 -17.91
N ARG A 6 -17.04 1.98 -16.81
CA ARG A 6 -15.89 2.07 -15.91
C ARG A 6 -15.63 0.72 -15.26
N ALA A 7 -16.67 0.02 -14.78
CA ALA A 7 -16.57 -1.30 -14.17
C ALA A 7 -16.09 -2.43 -15.11
N LEU A 8 -16.33 -2.33 -16.43
CA LEU A 8 -15.95 -3.39 -17.38
C LEU A 8 -14.47 -3.36 -17.77
N ILE A 9 -13.81 -2.20 -17.70
CA ILE A 9 -12.35 -2.08 -17.93
C ILE A 9 -11.56 -2.53 -16.69
N VAL A 10 -12.21 -2.68 -15.52
CA VAL A 10 -11.60 -3.08 -14.23
C VAL A 10 -11.25 -4.56 -14.15
N TRP A 11 -11.92 -5.42 -14.92
CA TRP A 11 -11.79 -6.88 -14.74
C TRP A 11 -10.59 -7.51 -15.46
N ALA A 12 -9.86 -6.78 -16.30
CA ALA A 12 -8.80 -7.35 -17.14
C ALA A 12 -7.38 -7.30 -16.55
N SER A 13 -7.14 -6.71 -15.36
CA SER A 13 -5.78 -6.55 -14.81
C SER A 13 -5.35 -7.60 -13.78
N PHE A 14 -6.11 -8.70 -13.64
CA PHE A 14 -5.69 -9.88 -12.87
C PHE A 14 -5.23 -11.00 -13.81
N ALA A 15 -4.17 -10.76 -14.57
CA ALA A 15 -3.40 -11.82 -15.21
C ALA A 15 -1.92 -11.48 -15.08
N GLY A 16 -1.23 -12.18 -14.19
CA GLY A 16 0.22 -12.10 -14.07
C GLY A 16 0.87 -12.57 -15.37
N VAL A 17 1.70 -11.72 -15.94
CA VAL A 17 2.82 -12.11 -16.82
C VAL A 17 3.97 -11.16 -16.50
N GLY A 18 4.82 -11.55 -15.56
CA GLY A 18 6.17 -10.98 -15.45
C GLY A 18 7.05 -11.72 -16.45
N THR A 19 7.43 -11.07 -17.54
CA THR A 19 8.51 -11.55 -18.41
C THR A 19 9.84 -11.47 -17.66
N PRO A 20 10.79 -12.40 -17.90
CA PRO A 20 12.13 -12.30 -17.31
C PRO A 20 12.89 -11.17 -18.03
N PHE A 21 13.23 -10.12 -17.30
CA PHE A 21 14.04 -9.04 -17.87
C PHE A 21 15.53 -9.35 -17.75
N THR A 22 16.18 -9.36 -18.92
CA THR A 22 17.62 -9.50 -19.10
C THR A 22 18.33 -8.29 -18.50
N ARG A 23 19.34 -8.54 -17.67
CA ARG A 23 20.23 -7.54 -17.11
C ARG A 23 21.09 -6.95 -18.22
N VAL A 24 20.93 -5.65 -18.48
CA VAL A 24 21.91 -4.87 -19.24
C VAL A 24 22.42 -3.81 -18.27
N ASP A 25 23.67 -3.95 -17.86
CA ASP A 25 24.37 -2.92 -17.07
C ASP A 25 24.86 -1.84 -18.05
N PRO A 26 24.59 -0.55 -17.80
CA PRO A 26 25.44 0.47 -18.38
C PRO A 26 26.10 1.33 -17.29
N VAL A 27 27.36 1.71 -17.55
CA VAL A 27 28.35 2.41 -16.72
C VAL A 27 28.32 3.94 -16.93
N ILE A 28 28.66 4.69 -15.86
CA ILE A 28 28.65 6.14 -15.57
C ILE A 28 27.70 6.46 -14.38
N GLU A 29 28.31 6.37 -13.20
CA GLU A 29 27.78 6.60 -11.86
C GLU A 29 27.68 8.11 -11.60
N SER A 30 26.48 8.64 -11.53
CA SER A 30 26.27 9.78 -10.63
C SER A 30 25.88 9.17 -9.30
N ASP A 31 26.62 9.53 -8.24
CA ASP A 31 26.32 9.04 -6.92
C ASP A 31 24.89 9.41 -6.54
N PRO A 32 24.11 8.44 -6.01
CA PRO A 32 22.78 8.72 -5.50
C PRO A 32 22.84 9.86 -4.48
N THR A 33 22.07 10.92 -4.71
CA THR A 33 21.97 12.03 -3.77
C THR A 33 20.80 11.79 -2.83
N GLU A 34 21.05 11.80 -1.52
CA GLU A 34 19.98 11.80 -0.51
C GLU A 34 19.13 13.08 -0.66
N ILE A 35 17.81 12.93 -0.66
CA ILE A 35 16.87 14.05 -0.78
C ILE A 35 15.97 14.22 0.42
N GLU A 36 15.71 13.14 1.15
CA GLU A 36 14.86 13.15 2.33
C GLU A 36 15.16 11.93 3.19
N ARG A 37 15.03 12.10 4.51
CA ARG A 37 15.15 11.05 5.50
C ARG A 37 13.95 11.10 6.42
N ALA A 38 13.17 10.02 6.46
CA ALA A 38 11.99 9.88 7.31
C ALA A 38 12.27 8.85 8.42
N ALA A 39 12.07 9.23 9.68
CA ALA A 39 12.19 8.28 10.78
C ALA A 39 10.99 7.31 10.76
N LEU A 40 11.22 6.00 10.95
CA LEU A 40 10.16 4.98 10.98
C LEU A 40 9.08 5.33 12.00
N ARG A 41 9.47 5.87 13.16
CA ARG A 41 8.51 6.32 14.19
C ARG A 41 7.51 7.37 13.67
N GLU A 42 7.91 8.23 12.74
CA GLU A 42 7.03 9.25 12.16
C GLU A 42 6.06 8.62 11.17
N VAL A 43 6.52 7.66 10.37
CA VAL A 43 5.69 6.88 9.46
C VAL A 43 4.66 6.09 10.26
N LEU A 44 5.08 5.36 11.29
CA LEU A 44 4.20 4.61 12.17
C LEU A 44 3.16 5.51 12.86
N ARG A 45 3.56 6.67 13.39
CA ARG A 45 2.62 7.65 13.96
C ARG A 45 1.60 8.16 12.93
N ALA A 46 2.02 8.39 11.69
CA ALA A 46 1.09 8.78 10.63
C ALA A 46 0.11 7.63 10.30
N GLN A 47 0.59 6.38 10.27
CA GLN A 47 -0.26 5.20 10.05
C GLN A 47 -1.30 4.98 11.13
N GLU A 48 -1.07 5.42 12.37
CA GLU A 48 -2.11 5.36 13.41
C GLU A 48 -3.36 6.18 13.06
N ARG A 49 -3.23 7.21 12.19
CA ARG A 49 -4.32 8.11 11.78
C ARG A 49 -5.08 7.66 10.53
N ILE A 50 -4.53 6.70 9.77
CA ILE A 50 -5.13 6.25 8.51
C ILE A 50 -6.32 5.31 8.74
N TYR A 51 -6.51 4.84 9.97
CA TYR A 51 -7.62 3.96 10.32
C TYR A 51 -8.96 4.70 10.36
N GLU A 52 -10.00 4.00 9.96
CA GLU A 52 -11.39 4.42 10.02
C GLU A 52 -12.11 3.61 11.11
N THR A 53 -12.53 4.27 12.18
CA THR A 53 -13.24 3.62 13.29
C THR A 53 -14.73 3.52 12.98
N ARG A 54 -15.32 2.31 13.12
CA ARG A 54 -16.76 2.11 13.00
C ARG A 54 -17.35 1.41 14.21
N PRO A 55 -18.53 1.84 14.69
CA PRO A 55 -19.26 1.13 15.74
C PRO A 55 -19.82 -0.19 15.20
N ILE A 56 -19.70 -1.27 15.97
CA ILE A 56 -20.28 -2.59 15.71
C ILE A 56 -20.76 -3.19 17.02
N ALA A 57 -22.08 -3.33 17.15
CA ALA A 57 -22.77 -3.74 18.37
C ALA A 57 -22.38 -2.80 19.54
N SER A 58 -21.81 -3.36 20.62
CA SER A 58 -21.41 -2.61 21.83
C SER A 58 -19.97 -2.10 21.81
N ALA A 59 -19.23 -2.29 20.70
CA ALA A 59 -17.83 -1.93 20.58
C ALA A 59 -17.56 -1.15 19.28
N ALA A 60 -16.33 -0.69 19.12
CA ALA A 60 -15.83 -0.13 17.86
C ALA A 60 -14.72 -1.03 17.30
N LEU A 61 -14.60 -1.03 15.98
CA LEU A 61 -13.53 -1.70 15.24
C LEU A 61 -12.90 -0.67 14.29
N ASP A 62 -11.57 -0.59 14.31
CA ASP A 62 -10.81 0.21 13.37
C ASP A 62 -10.55 -0.60 12.10
N PHE A 63 -10.74 0.04 10.95
CA PHE A 63 -10.48 -0.50 9.62
C PHE A 63 -9.32 0.25 8.98
N GLY A 64 -8.38 -0.46 8.40
CA GLY A 64 -7.22 0.09 7.71
C GLY A 64 -6.87 -0.73 6.48
N ILE A 65 -5.97 -0.19 5.66
CA ILE A 65 -5.45 -0.84 4.46
C ILE A 65 -3.94 -0.95 4.55
N GLY A 66 -3.41 -2.07 4.07
CA GLY A 66 -1.97 -2.30 3.89
C GLY A 66 -1.70 -2.97 2.56
N PHE A 67 -0.43 -3.03 2.17
CA PHE A 67 0.01 -3.69 0.94
C PHE A 67 1.21 -4.57 1.21
N ASP A 68 1.28 -5.71 0.54
CA ASP A 68 2.43 -6.59 0.63
C ASP A 68 3.43 -6.34 -0.52
N PRO A 69 4.61 -6.98 -0.50
CA PRO A 69 5.62 -6.87 -1.57
C PRO A 69 5.22 -7.47 -2.91
N THR A 70 3.99 -7.98 -3.07
CA THR A 70 3.42 -8.48 -4.33
C THR A 70 2.27 -7.60 -4.84
N GLY A 71 1.95 -6.53 -4.11
CA GLY A 71 0.92 -5.58 -4.49
C GLY A 71 -0.49 -6.03 -4.23
N TYR A 72 -0.69 -7.07 -3.41
CA TYR A 72 -2.02 -7.38 -2.92
C TYR A 72 -2.38 -6.42 -1.78
N ALA A 73 -3.63 -6.00 -1.78
CA ALA A 73 -4.21 -5.23 -0.70
C ALA A 73 -4.59 -6.14 0.47
N TRP A 74 -4.44 -5.61 1.68
CA TRP A 74 -4.73 -6.29 2.94
C TRP A 74 -5.66 -5.43 3.80
N GLY A 75 -6.73 -6.02 4.31
CA GLY A 75 -7.56 -5.39 5.33
C GLY A 75 -6.89 -5.49 6.68
N LYS A 76 -6.70 -4.36 7.35
CA LYS A 76 -6.15 -4.26 8.72
C LYS A 76 -7.29 -3.92 9.66
N PHE A 77 -7.38 -4.62 10.77
CA PHE A 77 -8.46 -4.48 11.75
C PHE A 77 -7.88 -4.33 13.14
N ARG A 78 -8.37 -3.37 13.93
CA ARG A 78 -7.91 -3.19 15.31
C ARG A 78 -9.03 -2.96 16.30
N GLN A 79 -8.84 -3.45 17.51
CA GLN A 79 -9.71 -3.18 18.65
C GLN A 79 -8.92 -3.26 19.95
N ARG A 80 -8.92 -2.18 20.74
CA ARG A 80 -8.35 -2.15 22.10
C ARG A 80 -6.91 -2.70 22.17
N GLY A 81 -6.04 -2.27 21.26
CA GLY A 81 -4.64 -2.71 21.19
C GLY A 81 -4.40 -4.07 20.52
N TYR A 82 -5.45 -4.80 20.14
CA TYR A 82 -5.33 -5.98 19.28
C TYR A 82 -5.38 -5.55 17.82
N ALA A 83 -4.50 -6.12 17.00
CA ALA A 83 -4.45 -5.93 15.56
C ALA A 83 -4.50 -7.27 14.85
N ALA A 84 -5.09 -7.29 13.66
CA ALA A 84 -5.04 -8.41 12.74
C ALA A 84 -5.06 -7.87 11.31
N ALA A 85 -4.38 -8.55 10.40
CA ALA A 85 -4.40 -8.23 8.99
C ALA A 85 -4.67 -9.49 8.16
N PHE A 86 -5.44 -9.33 7.08
CA PHE A 86 -5.79 -10.42 6.17
C PHE A 86 -5.75 -9.94 4.74
N SER A 87 -5.24 -10.78 3.84
CA SER A 87 -5.27 -10.49 2.41
C SER A 87 -6.71 -10.34 1.94
N VAL A 88 -6.92 -9.48 0.93
CA VAL A 88 -8.25 -9.31 0.31
C VAL A 88 -8.81 -10.63 -0.20
N GLU A 89 -7.98 -11.54 -0.73
CA GLU A 89 -8.44 -12.86 -1.18
C GLU A 89 -9.04 -13.69 -0.04
N LYS A 90 -8.36 -13.74 1.11
CA LYS A 90 -8.88 -14.44 2.31
C LYS A 90 -10.17 -13.78 2.83
N LEU A 91 -10.27 -12.46 2.72
CA LEU A 91 -11.47 -11.72 3.13
C LEU A 91 -12.66 -11.93 2.17
N LYS A 92 -12.43 -12.20 0.89
CA LYS A 92 -13.52 -12.52 -0.06
C LYS A 92 -14.25 -13.81 0.31
N GLU A 93 -13.52 -14.79 0.87
CA GLU A 93 -14.11 -16.03 1.38
C GLU A 93 -14.94 -15.81 2.66
N GLY A 94 -14.67 -14.70 3.35
CA GLY A 94 -15.22 -14.40 4.67
C GLY A 94 -14.55 -15.23 5.75
N LEU A 95 -14.00 -14.58 6.77
CA LEU A 95 -13.28 -15.24 7.85
C LEU A 95 -13.82 -14.82 9.21
N GLU A 96 -13.82 -15.74 10.16
CA GLU A 96 -14.15 -15.40 11.55
C GLU A 96 -12.88 -15.12 12.34
N TRP A 97 -12.89 -14.07 13.14
CA TRP A 97 -11.77 -13.67 13.99
C TRP A 97 -12.22 -13.20 15.36
N ASN A 98 -11.41 -13.52 16.38
CA ASN A 98 -11.68 -13.14 17.75
C ASN A 98 -10.94 -11.83 18.09
N PHE A 99 -11.69 -10.81 18.47
CA PHE A 99 -11.17 -9.61 19.13
C PHE A 99 -11.62 -9.62 20.60
N PRO A 100 -11.02 -8.78 21.48
CA PRO A 100 -11.31 -8.83 22.91
C PRO A 100 -12.78 -8.66 23.29
N SER A 101 -13.56 -7.89 22.52
CA SER A 101 -14.97 -7.66 22.85
C SER A 101 -15.93 -8.66 22.21
N SER A 102 -15.56 -9.26 21.07
CA SER A 102 -16.45 -10.14 20.33
C SER A 102 -15.70 -10.94 19.26
N ARG A 103 -16.33 -12.03 18.82
CA ARG A 103 -16.00 -12.70 17.56
C ARG A 103 -16.72 -11.99 16.42
N TYR A 104 -15.98 -11.66 15.37
CA TYR A 104 -16.51 -11.02 14.17
C TYR A 104 -16.31 -11.90 12.95
N ARG A 105 -17.25 -11.84 12.00
CA ARG A 105 -17.05 -12.27 10.63
C ARG A 105 -16.56 -11.06 9.85
N LEU A 106 -15.34 -11.14 9.32
CA LEU A 106 -14.70 -10.13 8.49
C LEU A 106 -14.81 -10.56 7.03
N SER A 107 -15.09 -9.62 6.13
CA SER A 107 -15.10 -9.92 4.70
C SER A 107 -14.73 -8.73 3.82
N PHE A 108 -14.45 -9.01 2.55
CA PHE A 108 -14.31 -8.02 1.50
C PHE A 108 -15.25 -8.36 0.34
N SER A 109 -16.21 -7.49 0.07
CA SER A 109 -17.17 -7.69 -1.03
C SER A 109 -17.63 -6.36 -1.59
N ARG A 110 -17.87 -6.31 -2.91
CA ARG A 110 -18.34 -5.09 -3.61
C ARG A 110 -17.49 -3.83 -3.33
N GLY A 111 -16.18 -4.01 -3.13
CA GLY A 111 -15.26 -2.90 -2.84
C GLY A 111 -15.24 -2.45 -1.37
N ASN A 112 -15.96 -3.11 -0.48
CA ASN A 112 -16.05 -2.76 0.94
C ASN A 112 -15.37 -3.80 1.81
N PHE A 113 -14.61 -3.35 2.80
CA PHE A 113 -14.28 -4.15 3.97
C PHE A 113 -15.47 -4.13 4.91
N SER A 114 -15.88 -5.28 5.41
CA SER A 114 -16.99 -5.38 6.35
C SER A 114 -16.64 -6.21 7.57
N ALA A 115 -17.31 -5.91 8.68
CA ALA A 115 -17.29 -6.72 9.88
C ALA A 115 -18.69 -6.79 10.49
N SER A 116 -19.10 -7.99 10.87
CA SER A 116 -20.36 -8.26 11.58
C SER A 116 -20.12 -9.20 12.75
N PRO A 117 -20.90 -9.14 13.84
CA PRO A 117 -20.79 -10.11 14.92
C PRO A 117 -21.05 -11.53 14.41
N ALA A 118 -20.21 -12.52 14.76
CA ALA A 118 -20.33 -13.88 14.21
C ALA A 118 -21.68 -14.57 14.53
N ARG A 119 -22.36 -14.14 15.60
CA ARG A 119 -23.64 -14.71 16.05
C ARG A 119 -24.86 -13.84 15.72
N GLN A 120 -24.70 -12.67 15.11
CA GLN A 120 -25.78 -11.74 14.80
C GLN A 120 -25.59 -11.12 13.41
N GLN A 121 -26.66 -11.08 12.61
CA GLN A 121 -26.59 -10.51 11.25
C GLN A 121 -26.51 -8.97 11.23
N SER A 122 -26.76 -8.30 12.35
CA SER A 122 -26.76 -6.83 12.45
C SER A 122 -26.32 -6.40 13.86
N PRO A 123 -25.59 -5.27 14.00
CA PRO A 123 -25.17 -4.35 12.95
C PRO A 123 -23.92 -4.81 12.19
N VAL A 124 -23.86 -4.48 10.90
CA VAL A 124 -22.67 -4.64 10.04
C VAL A 124 -22.01 -3.27 9.93
N ALA A 125 -20.70 -3.19 10.17
CA ALA A 125 -19.92 -2.04 9.71
C ALA A 125 -19.31 -2.35 8.35
N GLU A 126 -19.45 -1.40 7.44
CA GLU A 126 -18.82 -1.44 6.13
C GLU A 126 -17.98 -0.18 5.93
N VAL A 127 -16.79 -0.36 5.38
CA VAL A 127 -15.89 0.72 4.98
C VAL A 127 -15.43 0.48 3.54
N PRO A 128 -15.79 1.36 2.59
CA PRO A 128 -15.29 1.30 1.23
C PRO A 128 -13.76 1.37 1.18
N LEU A 129 -13.15 0.54 0.32
CA LEU A 129 -11.71 0.55 0.05
C LEU A 129 -11.23 1.95 -0.34
N LEU A 130 -11.99 2.66 -1.17
CA LEU A 130 -11.67 4.03 -1.58
C LEU A 130 -11.56 5.02 -0.42
N ILE A 131 -12.35 4.84 0.66
CA ILE A 131 -12.22 5.66 1.87
C ILE A 131 -10.88 5.35 2.55
N LEU A 132 -10.53 4.08 2.70
CA LEU A 132 -9.27 3.68 3.33
C LEU A 132 -8.05 4.14 2.51
N LEU A 133 -8.11 4.05 1.18
CA LEU A 133 -7.06 4.56 0.28
C LEU A 133 -6.93 6.08 0.38
N SER A 134 -8.05 6.79 0.40
CA SER A 134 -8.04 8.26 0.52
C SER A 134 -7.45 8.68 1.86
N ARG A 135 -7.86 8.06 2.97
CA ARG A 135 -7.26 8.31 4.30
C ARG A 135 -5.78 7.97 4.34
N ALA A 136 -5.37 6.83 3.79
CA ALA A 136 -3.96 6.46 3.71
C ALA A 136 -3.15 7.49 2.90
N PHE A 137 -3.72 8.01 1.83
CA PHE A 137 -3.08 9.05 1.01
C PHE A 137 -3.06 10.42 1.67
N GLU A 138 -4.10 10.82 2.40
CA GLU A 138 -4.22 12.16 2.99
C GLU A 138 -3.50 12.26 4.35
N GLU A 139 -3.63 11.24 5.19
CA GLU A 139 -3.12 11.25 6.58
C GLU A 139 -1.76 10.56 6.74
N GLY A 140 -1.35 9.78 5.74
CA GLY A 140 -0.05 9.10 5.70
C GLY A 140 1.12 10.08 5.64
N ARG A 141 2.33 9.59 5.93
CA ARG A 141 3.54 10.42 5.82
C ARG A 141 3.79 10.76 4.35
N GLN A 142 3.59 12.02 3.99
CA GLN A 142 3.75 12.48 2.60
C GLN A 142 5.21 12.58 2.22
N VAL A 143 5.58 12.18 1.00
CA VAL A 143 6.91 12.36 0.42
C VAL A 143 6.73 12.92 -0.99
N GLN A 144 7.61 13.85 -1.39
CA GLN A 144 7.51 14.57 -2.65
C GLN A 144 8.65 14.18 -3.59
N PHE A 145 8.32 13.71 -4.80
CA PHE A 145 9.29 13.42 -5.86
C PHE A 145 9.02 14.30 -7.08
N GLY A 146 9.75 15.41 -7.18
CA GLY A 146 9.48 16.44 -8.19
C GLY A 146 8.07 17.02 -7.99
N PRO A 147 7.19 17.06 -9.01
CA PRO A 147 5.81 17.52 -8.87
C PRO A 147 4.86 16.48 -8.26
N VAL A 148 5.29 15.23 -8.06
CA VAL A 148 4.39 14.13 -7.64
C VAL A 148 4.46 13.87 -6.15
N ARG A 149 3.30 13.83 -5.50
CA ARG A 149 3.13 13.54 -4.07
C ARG A 149 2.77 12.08 -3.84
N TYR A 150 3.40 11.46 -2.85
CA TYR A 150 3.14 10.09 -2.42
C TYR A 150 2.88 10.04 -0.91
N ALA A 151 2.06 9.10 -0.46
CA ALA A 151 1.98 8.70 0.93
C ALA A 151 2.83 7.43 1.15
N LEU A 152 3.65 7.46 2.19
CA LEU A 152 4.51 6.36 2.60
C LEU A 152 3.81 5.49 3.64
N LEU A 153 3.76 4.19 3.36
CA LEU A 153 3.26 3.14 4.24
C LEU A 153 4.38 2.14 4.53
N TYR A 154 4.38 1.60 5.73
CA TYR A 154 5.36 0.65 6.26
C TYR A 154 4.65 -0.49 6.99
N GLU A 155 5.02 -1.71 6.63
CA GLU A 155 4.49 -2.95 7.20
C GLU A 155 5.66 -3.80 7.70
N ASP A 156 5.55 -4.39 8.90
CA ASP A 156 6.69 -4.95 9.65
C ASP A 156 6.78 -6.48 9.66
N GLY A 157 5.86 -7.19 8.99
CA GLY A 157 5.92 -8.65 8.88
C GLY A 157 5.08 -9.42 9.91
N ARG A 158 4.49 -8.77 10.91
CA ARG A 158 3.77 -9.50 11.98
C ARG A 158 2.50 -10.19 11.48
N ASP A 159 1.62 -9.43 10.83
CA ASP A 159 0.31 -9.91 10.34
C ASP A 159 0.18 -9.79 8.82
N ILE A 160 1.10 -9.06 8.19
CA ILE A 160 1.17 -8.77 6.76
C ILE A 160 2.65 -8.86 6.35
N PRO A 161 3.01 -9.43 5.18
CA PRO A 161 4.40 -9.49 4.76
C PRO A 161 5.06 -8.10 4.76
N GLY A 162 6.26 -8.02 5.35
CA GLY A 162 6.91 -6.74 5.57
C GLY A 162 7.19 -5.99 4.26
N SER A 163 6.72 -4.75 4.18
CA SER A 163 6.79 -3.95 2.96
C SER A 163 7.02 -2.46 3.24
N LEU A 164 7.56 -1.77 2.24
CA LEU A 164 7.51 -0.32 2.09
C LEU A 164 6.67 -0.03 0.86
N SER A 165 5.60 0.74 1.05
CA SER A 165 4.68 1.08 -0.03
C SER A 165 4.54 2.59 -0.19
N LEU A 166 4.50 3.03 -1.43
CA LEU A 166 4.25 4.40 -1.84
C LEU A 166 2.92 4.44 -2.58
N LEU A 167 1.96 5.15 -2.01
CA LEU A 167 0.63 5.34 -2.56
C LEU A 167 0.55 6.74 -3.19
N ARG A 168 0.15 6.83 -4.46
CA ARG A 168 -0.19 8.12 -5.11
C ARG A 168 -1.63 8.08 -5.59
N LYS A 169 -2.20 9.27 -5.74
CA LYS A 169 -3.46 9.50 -6.44
C LYS A 169 -3.19 10.37 -7.65
N ASP A 170 -3.65 9.97 -8.83
CA ASP A 170 -3.54 10.80 -10.03
C ASP A 170 -4.73 11.77 -10.19
N GLU A 171 -4.71 12.55 -11.26
CA GLU A 171 -5.71 13.58 -11.56
C GLU A 171 -7.10 12.99 -11.83
N ASP A 172 -7.19 11.76 -12.32
CA ASP A 172 -8.43 11.02 -12.53
C ASP A 172 -8.96 10.38 -11.23
N GLY A 173 -8.21 10.52 -10.13
CA GLY A 173 -8.54 9.96 -8.83
C GLY A 173 -8.17 8.48 -8.67
N ILE A 174 -7.40 7.91 -9.59
CA ILE A 174 -6.94 6.52 -9.53
C ILE A 174 -5.77 6.42 -8.56
N PHE A 175 -5.80 5.40 -7.71
CA PHE A 175 -4.72 5.11 -6.78
C PHE A 175 -3.69 4.16 -7.41
N TRP A 176 -2.42 4.54 -7.31
CA TRP A 176 -1.30 3.69 -7.69
C TRP A 176 -0.46 3.38 -6.47
N VAL A 177 -0.12 2.10 -6.32
CA VAL A 177 0.77 1.65 -5.26
C VAL A 177 2.04 1.10 -5.89
N THR A 178 3.17 1.53 -5.36
CA THR A 178 4.48 0.95 -5.62
C THR A 178 5.02 0.38 -4.32
N TYR A 179 5.56 -0.83 -4.36
CA TYR A 179 5.95 -1.55 -3.14
C TYR A 179 7.33 -2.19 -3.27
N ASN A 180 7.99 -2.37 -2.12
CA ASN A 180 9.22 -3.15 -1.98
C ASN A 180 9.14 -3.99 -0.70
N GLY A 181 9.71 -5.20 -0.73
CA GLY A 181 9.92 -5.96 0.51
C GLY A 181 10.94 -5.28 1.41
N LEU A 182 10.78 -5.39 2.73
CA LEU A 182 11.73 -4.77 3.67
C LEU A 182 13.16 -5.27 3.46
N GLU A 183 13.35 -6.58 3.24
CA GLU A 183 14.68 -7.15 2.98
C GLU A 183 15.36 -6.54 1.75
N GLN A 184 14.58 -6.34 0.68
CA GLN A 184 15.09 -5.71 -0.54
C GLN A 184 15.45 -4.25 -0.30
N ALA A 185 14.63 -3.53 0.46
CA ALA A 185 14.88 -2.13 0.82
C ALA A 185 16.07 -1.98 1.78
N ARG A 186 16.40 -2.98 2.59
CA ARG A 186 17.61 -3.01 3.43
C ARG A 186 18.86 -3.33 2.63
N ALA A 187 18.75 -4.24 1.65
CA ALA A 187 19.88 -4.70 0.86
C ALA A 187 20.50 -3.61 -0.05
N GLY A 188 19.74 -2.58 -0.44
CA GLY A 188 20.26 -1.49 -1.27
C GLY A 188 19.21 -0.47 -1.67
N ILE A 189 19.62 0.52 -2.46
CA ILE A 189 18.68 1.52 -3.00
C ILE A 189 17.78 0.85 -4.03
N ARG A 190 16.47 0.87 -3.77
CA ARG A 190 15.42 0.41 -4.66
C ARG A 190 14.91 1.59 -5.46
N TRP A 191 15.18 1.62 -6.75
CA TRP A 191 14.67 2.64 -7.68
C TRP A 191 13.26 2.26 -8.12
N PHE A 192 12.32 3.19 -8.00
CA PHE A 192 10.90 2.86 -8.18
C PHE A 192 10.13 3.82 -9.09
N LEU A 193 10.65 5.00 -9.41
CA LEU A 193 10.03 5.91 -10.37
C LEU A 193 11.04 6.77 -11.11
N SER A 194 10.66 7.23 -12.29
CA SER A 194 11.36 8.25 -13.08
C SER A 194 10.40 9.41 -13.32
N VAL A 195 10.80 10.63 -12.94
CA VAL A 195 10.02 11.84 -13.19
C VAL A 195 10.92 12.88 -13.81
N ASN A 196 10.54 13.37 -15.00
CA ASN A 196 11.28 14.38 -15.77
C ASN A 196 12.79 14.05 -15.91
N GLY A 197 13.11 12.80 -16.22
CA GLY A 197 14.49 12.36 -16.41
C GLY A 197 15.30 12.22 -15.10
N THR A 198 14.65 12.18 -13.94
CA THR A 198 15.27 11.88 -12.65
C THR A 198 14.70 10.58 -12.08
N LEU A 199 15.57 9.63 -11.75
CA LEU A 199 15.23 8.42 -11.01
C LEU A 199 15.15 8.72 -9.53
N PHE A 200 14.12 8.18 -8.86
CA PHE A 200 13.95 8.26 -7.42
C PHE A 200 13.90 6.85 -6.83
N GLY A 201 14.55 6.70 -5.69
CA GLY A 201 14.70 5.43 -5.00
C GLY A 201 14.68 5.60 -3.50
N LEU A 202 14.59 4.47 -2.79
CA LEU A 202 14.58 4.44 -1.33
C LEU A 202 15.47 3.32 -0.81
N ARG A 203 15.94 3.48 0.43
CA ARG A 203 16.62 2.45 1.21
C ARG A 203 16.12 2.53 2.65
N LEU A 204 16.07 1.38 3.32
CA LEU A 204 15.80 1.28 4.74
C LEU A 204 17.13 1.18 5.51
N GLU A 205 17.45 2.21 6.28
CA GLU A 205 18.69 2.37 7.05
C GLU A 205 18.40 2.44 8.54
N GLY A 206 18.56 1.31 9.25
CA GLY A 206 18.19 1.22 10.66
C GLY A 206 16.72 1.58 10.87
N GLU A 207 16.48 2.66 11.62
CA GLU A 207 15.15 3.21 11.89
C GLU A 207 14.73 4.35 10.93
N HIS A 208 15.37 4.46 9.77
CA HIS A 208 15.08 5.53 8.80
C HIS A 208 14.81 4.97 7.41
N ILE A 209 13.82 5.56 6.74
CA ILE A 209 13.63 5.39 5.30
C ILE A 209 14.28 6.59 4.64
N VAL A 210 15.25 6.31 3.77
CA VAL A 210 16.08 7.33 3.11
C VAL A 210 15.77 7.33 1.64
N PHE A 211 15.44 8.51 1.12
CA PHE A 211 15.08 8.73 -0.26
C PHE A 211 16.24 9.31 -1.02
N TYR A 212 16.43 8.82 -2.23
CA TYR A 212 17.54 9.15 -3.11
C TYR A 212 17.03 9.60 -4.47
N LYS A 213 17.80 10.46 -5.12
CA LYS A 213 17.64 10.77 -6.54
C LYS A 213 18.94 10.58 -7.32
N LYS A 214 18.82 10.30 -8.61
CA LYS A 214 19.90 10.44 -9.58
C LYS A 214 19.35 10.72 -10.98
N PRO A 215 20.09 11.35 -11.89
CA PRO A 215 19.72 11.44 -13.30
C PRO A 215 19.36 10.07 -13.90
N ALA A 216 18.26 10.01 -14.63
CA ALA A 216 17.92 8.87 -15.50
C ALA A 216 18.81 8.93 -16.75
N ARG A 217 19.29 7.78 -17.25
CA ARG A 217 20.06 7.80 -18.50
C ARG A 217 19.12 7.88 -19.70
N LYS A 218 19.56 8.60 -20.72
CA LYS A 218 18.84 8.76 -22.00
C LYS A 218 18.61 7.41 -22.71
N ASP A 219 19.47 6.41 -22.47
CA ASP A 219 19.41 5.11 -23.15
C ASP A 219 18.81 3.99 -22.29
N SER A 220 18.46 4.27 -21.02
CA SER A 220 17.90 3.28 -20.08
C SER A 220 16.37 3.13 -20.14
N PHE A 221 15.76 3.37 -21.30
CA PHE A 221 14.33 3.10 -21.51
C PHE A 221 13.99 1.60 -21.64
N SER A 222 14.90 0.69 -21.32
CA SER A 222 14.55 -0.61 -20.77
C SER A 222 14.44 -0.45 -19.24
N LEU A 223 13.25 -0.09 -18.79
CA LEU A 223 12.91 0.08 -17.38
C LEU A 223 13.56 -1.01 -16.50
N PRO A 224 14.56 -0.68 -15.66
CA PRO A 224 15.09 -1.65 -14.72
C PRO A 224 13.98 -1.95 -13.73
N GLN A 225 13.46 -3.19 -13.73
CA GLN A 225 12.41 -3.72 -12.83
C GLN A 225 11.71 -2.60 -12.06
N ILE A 226 10.76 -1.92 -12.71
CA ILE A 226 9.88 -1.01 -11.97
C ILE A 226 9.33 -1.87 -10.84
N CYS A 227 9.59 -1.45 -9.60
CA CYS A 227 8.87 -1.96 -8.44
C CYS A 227 7.40 -2.06 -8.85
N ALA A 228 6.85 -3.27 -8.87
CA ALA A 228 5.61 -3.51 -9.59
C ALA A 228 4.56 -2.50 -9.09
N SER A 229 4.03 -1.70 -10.02
CA SER A 229 3.02 -0.71 -9.72
C SER A 229 1.69 -1.28 -10.11
N LYS A 230 0.72 -1.20 -9.18
CA LYS A 230 -0.62 -1.72 -9.42
C LYS A 230 -1.63 -0.61 -9.18
N ALA A 231 -2.54 -0.45 -10.14
CA ALA A 231 -3.73 0.36 -9.94
C ALA A 231 -4.66 -0.35 -8.97
N VAL A 232 -5.17 0.37 -7.97
CA VAL A 232 -6.15 -0.13 -7.01
C VAL A 232 -7.45 0.63 -7.24
N MET A 233 -8.52 -0.09 -7.58
CA MET A 233 -9.88 0.44 -7.81
C MET A 233 -10.81 0.05 -6.67
#